data_AF-A0A9N8E8N8-F1
#
_entry.id   AF-A0A9N8E8N8-F1
#
_cell.length_a   1.000
_cell.length_b   1.000
_cell.length_c   1.000
_cell.angle_alpha   90.00
_cell.angle_beta   90.00
_cell.angle_gamma   90.00
#
_symmetry.space_group_name_H-M   'P 1'
#
loop_
_entity.id
_entity.type
_entity.pdbx_description
1 polymer ?
#
loop_
_entity_poly.entity_id
_entity_poly.type
_entity_poly.pdbx_seq_one_letter_code
_entity_poly.pdbx_strand_id
1 'polypeptide(L)'
;MAPTTTRDAVEAPKIEIALAVILGKEYFHHVEGSGEGNDNDTEAFMLETRQKAFDWIVNKDPIQLEFDAPNLVQRFLLVLFYFQTTRHQPWKECNPPATPQRSASGNFCYTLDPSTGDTTSSIWGDQWLSASHECQWAGMICEAVQSKEKTVVGLRMTWNQLNGPLPWEMARLPHLKQLFLSHNMLSGMLPPKLLSFSLESLHLGNNQLSGPLPARWFETLHDGNAKLINLQISSNRLTGTIPSELGISPLKTLGLRNNSLTGSLPLDLFHMGSFKSLDFVQNDLTGTLPSEIGLLTHLHYIFLSHTGIAGTLPSEIGLATQLHEIFASYSNMEGTIPEEVYAGLTELIALALNGCNFSGTISSSLGLFTDLVWLHVANNNFHGTIPNEIGALTELRQLVVNGNQLTGTVPVSVCHSVAYIENYGGSSVVTADCLPNPGTGVPTIGCDDDCCTSCCDNTGVCLAN
;
A
#
# COMPACT_ATOMS: atom_id res chain seq x y z
N MET A 1 -14.54 1.31 48.66
CA MET A 1 -15.76 0.78 48.02
C MET A 1 -16.43 1.96 47.32
N ALA A 2 -16.24 2.08 46.00
CA ALA A 2 -17.03 3.02 45.19
C ALA A 2 -18.33 2.30 44.77
N PRO A 3 -19.47 3.00 44.67
CA PRO A 3 -20.71 2.34 44.31
C PRO A 3 -20.65 1.95 42.84
N THR A 4 -20.74 0.65 42.56
CA THR A 4 -21.21 0.13 41.27
C THR A 4 -22.68 0.50 41.15
N THR A 5 -22.97 1.72 40.70
CA THR A 5 -24.31 2.06 40.24
C THR A 5 -24.48 1.42 38.87
N THR A 6 -25.03 0.22 38.84
CA THR A 6 -25.73 -0.28 37.64
C THR A 6 -26.74 0.78 37.23
N ARG A 7 -26.69 1.20 35.97
CA ARG A 7 -27.62 2.18 35.41
C ARG A 7 -29.06 1.72 35.63
N ASP A 8 -29.96 2.65 35.95
CA ASP A 8 -31.36 2.31 36.23
C ASP A 8 -31.97 1.47 35.08
N ALA A 9 -32.78 0.47 35.43
CA ALA A 9 -33.43 -0.44 34.47
C ALA A 9 -34.29 0.28 33.41
N VAL A 10 -34.56 1.57 33.60
CA VAL A 10 -35.32 2.44 32.69
C VAL A 10 -34.44 3.05 31.59
N GLU A 11 -33.14 3.24 31.83
CA GLU A 11 -32.23 3.91 30.89
C GLU A 11 -31.64 2.98 29.83
N ALA A 12 -31.34 1.73 30.19
CA ALA A 12 -30.79 0.76 29.24
C ALA A 12 -31.68 0.55 27.98
N PRO A 13 -33.02 0.42 28.10
CA PRO A 13 -33.89 0.34 26.93
C PRO A 13 -33.88 1.61 26.07
N LYS A 14 -33.71 2.81 26.65
CA LYS A 14 -33.67 4.06 25.87
C LYS A 14 -32.38 4.17 25.06
N ILE A 15 -31.26 3.75 25.62
CA ILE A 15 -29.97 3.68 24.92
C ILE A 15 -30.06 2.68 23.77
N GLU A 16 -30.62 1.49 24.02
CA GLU A 16 -30.82 0.48 22.98
C GLU A 16 -31.66 1.04 21.82
N ILE A 17 -32.76 1.73 22.14
CA ILE A 17 -33.59 2.41 21.14
C ILE A 17 -32.79 3.49 20.40
N ALA A 18 -32.02 4.33 21.09
CA ALA A 18 -31.22 5.39 20.49
C ALA A 18 -30.16 4.83 19.52
N LEU A 19 -29.46 3.77 19.92
CA LEU A 19 -28.51 3.06 19.07
C LEU A 19 -29.21 2.36 17.91
N ALA A 20 -30.34 1.70 18.13
CA ALA A 20 -31.12 1.03 17.08
C ALA A 20 -31.68 2.00 16.02
N VAL A 21 -31.99 3.25 16.39
CA VAL A 21 -32.42 4.28 15.42
C VAL A 21 -31.32 4.60 14.42
N ILE A 22 -30.06 4.64 14.86
CA ILE A 22 -28.92 4.99 14.01
C ILE A 22 -28.33 3.75 13.34
N LEU A 23 -28.35 2.62 14.07
CA LEU A 23 -27.69 1.40 13.65
C LEU A 23 -28.61 0.43 12.88
N GLY A 24 -29.92 0.65 12.95
CA GLY A 24 -30.96 -0.27 12.47
C GLY A 24 -31.43 -1.20 13.59
N LYS A 25 -32.74 -1.48 13.63
CA LYS A 25 -33.33 -2.33 14.70
C LYS A 25 -32.82 -3.78 14.69
N GLU A 26 -32.45 -4.27 13.51
CA GLU A 26 -31.92 -5.61 13.33
C GLU A 26 -30.45 -5.72 13.73
N TYR A 27 -29.78 -4.61 14.04
CA TYR A 27 -28.34 -4.57 14.27
C TYR A 27 -27.84 -5.47 15.42
N PHE A 28 -28.65 -5.64 16.46
CA PHE A 28 -28.36 -6.50 17.60
C PHE A 28 -28.82 -7.97 17.40
N HIS A 29 -29.48 -8.27 16.28
CA HIS A 29 -30.11 -9.57 16.03
C HIS A 29 -29.78 -10.19 14.66
N HIS A 30 -29.20 -9.42 13.75
CA HIS A 30 -28.92 -9.81 12.37
C HIS A 30 -27.50 -9.39 11.98
N VAL A 31 -26.78 -10.31 11.35
CA VAL A 31 -25.58 -10.01 10.57
C VAL A 31 -26.01 -10.04 9.10
N GLU A 32 -25.70 -8.99 8.34
CA GLU A 32 -25.84 -9.05 6.88
C GLU A 32 -24.62 -9.82 6.35
N GLY A 33 -24.85 -11.04 5.87
CA GLY A 33 -23.83 -11.94 5.37
C GLY A 33 -23.28 -11.53 4.00
N SER A 34 -21.99 -11.79 3.79
CA SER A 34 -21.38 -11.80 2.46
C SER A 34 -20.33 -12.89 2.36
N GLY A 35 -20.74 -14.06 1.85
CA GLY A 35 -19.84 -15.02 1.21
C GLY A 35 -19.69 -16.37 1.91
N GLU A 36 -20.14 -17.42 1.24
CA GLU A 36 -19.95 -18.83 1.63
C GLU A 36 -18.48 -19.17 1.92
N GLY A 37 -18.17 -19.45 3.19
CA GLY A 37 -16.93 -20.10 3.62
C GLY A 37 -16.52 -19.75 5.06
N ASN A 38 -16.58 -20.72 5.98
CA ASN A 38 -16.17 -20.59 7.40
C ASN A 38 -16.79 -19.41 8.20
N ASP A 39 -17.90 -18.84 7.72
CA ASP A 39 -18.41 -17.53 8.15
C ASP A 39 -19.02 -17.53 9.58
N ASN A 40 -19.51 -18.68 10.07
CA ASN A 40 -20.21 -18.76 11.36
C ASN A 40 -19.38 -18.25 12.56
N ASP A 41 -18.07 -18.50 12.59
CA ASP A 41 -17.21 -18.06 13.70
C ASP A 41 -16.94 -16.55 13.65
N THR A 42 -16.92 -15.96 12.45
CA THR A 42 -16.76 -14.50 12.29
C THR A 42 -18.06 -13.79 12.60
N GLU A 43 -19.19 -14.28 12.12
CA GLU A 43 -20.52 -13.75 12.44
C GLU A 43 -20.81 -13.78 13.94
N ALA A 44 -20.58 -14.92 14.60
CA ALA A 44 -20.76 -15.06 16.04
C ALA A 44 -19.87 -14.09 16.82
N PHE A 45 -18.61 -13.92 16.41
CA PHE A 45 -17.70 -12.95 17.02
C PHE A 45 -18.18 -11.50 16.84
N MET A 46 -18.68 -11.14 15.65
CA MET A 46 -19.22 -9.80 15.40
C MET A 46 -20.44 -9.49 16.27
N LEU A 47 -21.34 -10.47 16.46
CA LEU A 47 -22.49 -10.32 17.35
C LEU A 47 -22.06 -10.20 18.82
N GLU A 48 -21.14 -11.06 19.26
CA GLU A 48 -20.63 -11.05 20.64
C GLU A 48 -19.97 -9.70 20.99
N THR A 49 -19.18 -9.14 20.08
CA THR A 49 -18.49 -7.86 20.29
C THR A 49 -19.44 -6.66 20.30
N ARG A 50 -20.54 -6.69 19.52
CA ARG A 50 -21.63 -5.71 19.63
C ARG A 50 -22.28 -5.74 21.00
N GLN A 51 -22.57 -6.95 21.52
CA GLN A 51 -23.13 -7.09 22.86
C GLN A 51 -22.15 -6.62 23.93
N LYS A 52 -20.86 -6.97 23.83
CA LYS A 52 -19.82 -6.48 24.76
C LYS A 52 -19.72 -4.95 24.77
N ALA A 53 -19.80 -4.32 23.60
CA ALA A 53 -19.77 -2.87 23.50
C ALA A 53 -21.01 -2.23 24.15
N PHE A 54 -22.19 -2.78 23.90
CA PHE A 54 -23.44 -2.33 24.51
C PHE A 54 -23.41 -2.50 26.03
N ASP A 55 -23.05 -3.69 26.51
CA ASP A 55 -22.94 -4.00 27.93
C ASP A 55 -21.94 -3.09 28.63
N TRP A 56 -20.84 -2.75 27.95
CA TRP A 56 -19.87 -1.79 28.46
C TRP A 56 -20.49 -0.40 28.59
N ILE A 57 -21.14 0.13 27.56
CA ILE A 57 -21.80 1.45 27.59
C ILE A 57 -22.83 1.53 28.72
N VAL A 58 -23.64 0.49 28.90
CA VAL A 58 -24.72 0.50 29.91
C VAL A 58 -24.17 0.32 31.32
N ASN A 59 -23.24 -0.61 31.52
CA ASN A 59 -22.92 -1.09 32.88
C ASN A 59 -21.52 -0.72 33.37
N LYS A 60 -20.60 -0.34 32.48
CA LYS A 60 -19.17 -0.18 32.80
C LYS A 60 -18.59 1.16 32.38
N ASP A 61 -19.26 1.92 31.52
CA ASP A 61 -18.80 3.23 31.08
C ASP A 61 -18.71 4.17 32.29
N PRO A 62 -17.51 4.65 32.67
CA PRO A 62 -17.34 5.55 33.80
C PRO A 62 -18.06 6.91 33.66
N ILE A 63 -18.41 7.32 32.44
CA ILE A 63 -19.12 8.59 32.19
C ILE A 63 -20.64 8.42 32.31
N GLN A 64 -21.18 7.23 32.00
CA GLN A 64 -22.62 6.95 32.03
C GLN A 64 -23.45 7.98 31.22
N LEU A 65 -23.09 8.23 29.95
CA LEU A 65 -23.77 9.21 29.08
C LEU A 65 -25.28 8.92 28.94
N GLU A 66 -26.12 9.95 29.08
CA GLU A 66 -27.58 9.86 28.85
C GLU A 66 -27.94 9.44 27.41
N PHE A 67 -29.14 8.85 27.22
CA PHE A 67 -29.57 8.31 25.93
C PHE A 67 -29.66 9.37 24.80
N ASP A 68 -29.78 10.65 25.17
CA ASP A 68 -29.84 11.81 24.28
C ASP A 68 -28.51 12.56 24.17
N ALA A 69 -27.44 12.07 24.80
CA ALA A 69 -26.13 12.69 24.74
C ALA A 69 -25.59 12.70 23.30
N PRO A 70 -25.07 13.84 22.80
CA PRO A 70 -24.70 14.01 21.40
C PRO A 70 -23.55 13.09 20.95
N ASN A 71 -22.68 12.67 21.87
CA ASN A 71 -21.55 11.79 21.60
C ASN A 71 -21.78 10.32 21.98
N LEU A 72 -22.99 9.92 22.44
CA LEU A 72 -23.28 8.54 22.85
C LEU A 72 -22.96 7.52 21.75
N VAL A 73 -23.40 7.82 20.52
CA VAL A 73 -23.21 6.94 19.36
C VAL A 73 -21.75 6.89 18.95
N GLN A 74 -21.05 8.02 18.95
CA GLN A 74 -19.62 8.07 18.70
C GLN A 74 -18.86 7.20 19.71
N ARG A 75 -19.17 7.34 21.01
CA ARG A 75 -18.56 6.55 22.07
C ARG A 75 -18.84 5.06 21.86
N PHE A 76 -20.09 4.67 21.59
CA PHE A 76 -20.44 3.28 21.31
C PHE A 76 -19.66 2.70 20.11
N LEU A 77 -19.57 3.43 18.99
CA LEU A 77 -18.87 2.98 17.78
C LEU A 77 -17.37 2.77 18.02
N LEU A 78 -16.74 3.63 18.83
CA LEU A 78 -15.34 3.47 19.21
C LEU A 78 -15.16 2.28 20.17
N VAL A 79 -16.07 2.08 21.13
CA VAL A 79 -16.04 0.91 22.02
C VAL A 79 -16.21 -0.39 21.23
N LEU A 80 -17.08 -0.39 20.21
CA LEU A 80 -17.25 -1.50 19.29
C LEU A 80 -15.95 -1.79 18.53
N PHE A 81 -15.32 -0.74 17.98
CA PHE A 81 -14.02 -0.85 17.32
C PHE A 81 -12.98 -1.50 18.24
N TYR A 82 -12.94 -1.10 19.52
CA TYR A 82 -12.06 -1.71 20.51
C TYR A 82 -12.31 -3.22 20.62
N PHE A 83 -13.54 -3.64 20.91
CA PHE A 83 -13.81 -5.07 21.11
C PHE A 83 -13.58 -5.91 19.85
N GLN A 84 -13.93 -5.40 18.67
CA GLN A 84 -13.73 -6.12 17.41
C GLN A 84 -12.27 -6.26 17.00
N THR A 85 -11.43 -5.32 17.41
CA THR A 85 -9.99 -5.33 17.11
C THR A 85 -9.14 -5.91 18.26
N THR A 86 -9.76 -6.68 19.16
CA THR A 86 -9.10 -7.44 20.24
C THR A 86 -9.41 -8.95 20.18
N ARG A 87 -9.66 -9.49 18.98
CA ARG A 87 -10.18 -10.87 18.80
C ARG A 87 -9.35 -11.95 19.48
N HIS A 88 -8.05 -11.95 19.24
CA HIS A 88 -7.12 -12.99 19.69
C HIS A 88 -6.28 -12.54 20.89
N GLN A 89 -5.93 -11.25 20.94
CA GLN A 89 -5.14 -10.67 22.02
C GLN A 89 -5.44 -9.18 22.17
N PRO A 90 -5.13 -8.58 23.33
CA PRO A 90 -5.24 -7.14 23.49
C PRO A 90 -4.28 -6.41 22.55
N TRP A 91 -4.55 -5.13 22.31
CA TRP A 91 -3.60 -4.26 21.62
C TRP A 91 -2.28 -4.18 22.38
N LYS A 92 -1.21 -3.81 21.68
CA LYS A 92 0.13 -3.69 22.26
C LYS A 92 0.17 -2.65 23.37
N GLU A 93 -0.40 -1.48 23.09
CA GLU A 93 -0.45 -0.32 23.99
C GLU A 93 -1.86 0.29 24.01
N CYS A 94 -2.10 1.13 25.01
CA CYS A 94 -3.32 1.93 25.20
C CYS A 94 -4.62 1.12 25.37
N ASN A 95 -4.52 -0.18 25.69
CA ASN A 95 -5.64 -1.05 26.03
C ASN A 95 -5.93 -1.08 27.56
N PRO A 96 -7.19 -1.31 27.97
CA PRO A 96 -7.58 -1.50 29.37
C PRO A 96 -7.49 -2.97 29.85
N PRO A 97 -7.17 -3.20 31.15
CA PRO A 97 -6.51 -2.28 32.08
C PRO A 97 -5.01 -2.26 31.79
N ALA A 98 -4.37 -1.11 31.97
CA ALA A 98 -2.95 -0.89 31.67
C ALA A 98 -2.05 -2.06 32.12
N THR A 99 -1.18 -2.54 31.24
CA THR A 99 0.15 -2.95 31.71
C THR A 99 0.83 -1.69 32.25
N PRO A 100 1.44 -1.71 33.44
CA PRO A 100 2.07 -0.53 34.02
C PRO A 100 3.33 -0.18 33.22
N GLN A 101 3.17 0.62 32.15
CA GLN A 101 4.30 1.19 31.43
C GLN A 101 4.36 2.72 31.62
N ARG A 102 5.30 3.12 32.49
CA ARG A 102 6.07 4.38 32.52
C ARG A 102 5.32 5.72 32.43
N SER A 103 4.20 5.88 33.12
CA SER A 103 3.76 7.22 33.54
C SER A 103 3.20 7.19 34.96
N ALA A 104 3.74 8.07 35.82
CA ALA A 104 3.33 8.22 37.22
C ALA A 104 1.93 8.86 37.38
N SER A 105 1.20 9.11 36.27
CA SER A 105 -0.17 9.63 36.26
C SER A 105 -1.12 8.67 35.53
N GLY A 106 -1.37 7.50 36.14
CA GLY A 106 -2.61 6.71 36.07
C GLY A 106 -3.11 6.15 34.72
N ASN A 107 -3.34 7.00 33.71
CA ASN A 107 -4.15 6.66 32.52
C ASN A 107 -3.57 7.18 31.18
N PHE A 108 -2.44 7.89 31.18
CA PHE A 108 -1.86 8.43 29.94
C PHE A 108 -1.06 7.36 29.18
N CYS A 109 -1.28 7.25 27.88
CA CYS A 109 -0.64 6.31 26.97
C CYS A 109 0.11 7.02 25.84
N TYR A 110 1.26 6.48 25.45
CA TYR A 110 1.94 6.88 24.24
C TYR A 110 2.57 5.69 23.50
N THR A 111 2.68 5.77 22.18
CA THR A 111 3.41 4.79 21.36
C THR A 111 4.53 5.47 20.59
N LEU A 112 5.61 4.74 20.31
CA LEU A 112 6.70 5.19 19.43
C LEU A 112 6.67 4.36 18.14
N ASP A 113 6.93 5.01 17.02
CA ASP A 113 7.14 4.32 15.75
C ASP A 113 8.49 3.61 15.78
N PRO A 114 8.49 2.27 15.68
CA PRO A 114 9.72 1.49 15.77
C PRO A 114 10.65 1.68 14.56
N SER A 115 10.18 2.25 13.45
CA SER A 115 10.92 2.32 12.19
C SER A 115 11.79 3.57 12.02
N THR A 116 11.45 4.67 12.69
CA THR A 116 12.11 5.98 12.45
C THR A 116 12.53 6.71 13.72
N GLY A 117 12.04 6.30 14.90
CA GLY A 117 12.16 7.11 16.11
C GLY A 117 11.45 8.47 15.98
N ASP A 118 10.63 8.65 14.94
CA ASP A 118 9.92 9.89 14.66
C ASP A 118 8.66 10.01 15.52
N THR A 119 8.39 11.24 15.94
CA THR A 119 7.25 11.61 16.78
C THR A 119 5.96 11.85 15.98
N THR A 120 6.03 11.94 14.65
CA THR A 120 4.87 12.24 13.77
C THR A 120 3.84 11.11 13.68
N SER A 121 4.26 9.86 13.88
CA SER A 121 3.42 8.65 13.93
C SER A 121 3.12 8.19 15.36
N SER A 122 3.63 8.90 16.36
CA SER A 122 3.40 8.58 17.78
C SER A 122 1.93 8.82 18.15
N ILE A 123 1.35 7.85 18.87
CA ILE A 123 0.00 7.92 19.42
C ILE A 123 0.11 8.51 20.82
N TRP A 124 -0.79 9.41 21.20
CA TRP A 124 -0.83 10.03 22.53
C TRP A 124 -2.27 10.19 23.01
N GLY A 125 -2.51 10.02 24.30
CA GLY A 125 -3.80 10.32 24.93
C GLY A 125 -4.10 9.43 26.12
N ASP A 126 -5.30 9.58 26.67
CA ASP A 126 -5.81 8.70 27.72
C ASP A 126 -6.08 7.29 27.17
N GLN A 127 -5.98 6.28 28.02
CA GLN A 127 -6.33 4.91 27.65
C GLN A 127 -7.75 4.82 27.10
N TRP A 128 -7.95 3.88 26.18
CA TRP A 128 -9.28 3.57 25.69
C TRP A 128 -10.16 3.02 26.82
N LEU A 129 -11.47 3.28 26.74
CA LEU A 129 -12.45 2.94 27.76
C LEU A 129 -12.22 3.65 29.12
N SER A 130 -11.46 4.75 29.14
CA SER A 130 -11.26 5.56 30.34
C SER A 130 -12.42 6.54 30.60
N ALA A 131 -12.36 7.22 31.74
CA ALA A 131 -13.32 8.25 32.17
C ALA A 131 -13.17 9.59 31.42
N SER A 132 -12.34 9.66 30.39
CA SER A 132 -12.16 10.86 29.58
C SER A 132 -13.16 10.90 28.41
N HIS A 133 -13.38 12.10 27.88
CA HIS A 133 -14.10 12.29 26.63
C HIS A 133 -13.37 11.54 25.50
N GLU A 134 -14.07 11.05 24.48
CA GLU A 134 -13.47 10.19 23.42
C GLU A 134 -12.31 10.91 22.75
N CYS A 135 -12.43 12.21 22.45
CA CYS A 135 -11.35 13.04 21.92
C CYS A 135 -10.07 13.15 22.75
N GLN A 136 -10.05 12.63 23.97
CA GLN A 136 -8.82 12.51 24.77
C GLN A 136 -8.20 11.12 24.69
N TRP A 137 -8.92 10.12 24.16
CA TRP A 137 -8.39 8.77 23.99
C TRP A 137 -7.22 8.75 23.02
N ALA A 138 -6.28 7.86 23.32
CA ALA A 138 -5.06 7.68 22.56
C ALA A 138 -5.37 7.44 21.08
N GLY A 139 -4.79 8.28 20.22
CA GLY A 139 -4.91 8.16 18.77
C GLY A 139 -6.14 8.80 18.14
N MET A 140 -6.99 9.45 18.93
CA MET A 140 -8.11 10.21 18.39
C MET A 140 -7.65 11.53 17.75
N ILE A 141 -8.19 11.82 16.58
CA ILE A 141 -8.08 13.11 15.91
C ILE A 141 -9.48 13.74 15.99
N CYS A 142 -9.57 14.90 16.63
CA CYS A 142 -10.83 15.61 16.79
C CYS A 142 -10.77 17.05 16.28
N GLU A 143 -11.89 17.50 15.73
CA GLU A 143 -12.11 18.89 15.32
C GLU A 143 -13.27 19.49 16.11
N ALA A 144 -13.20 20.79 16.38
CA ALA A 144 -14.35 21.52 16.92
C ALA A 144 -15.37 21.75 15.80
N VAL A 145 -16.62 21.35 16.05
CA VAL A 145 -17.75 21.65 15.17
C VAL A 145 -18.31 23.02 15.53
N GLN A 146 -19.16 23.60 14.68
CA GLN A 146 -19.77 24.93 14.82
C GLN A 146 -20.37 25.20 16.23
N SER A 147 -20.75 24.16 17.00
CA SER A 147 -21.27 24.23 18.36
C SER A 147 -20.23 24.34 19.49
N LYS A 148 -18.92 24.37 19.19
CA LYS A 148 -17.77 24.20 20.14
C LYS A 148 -17.59 22.78 20.70
N GLU A 149 -18.47 21.83 20.38
CA GLU A 149 -18.27 20.42 20.72
C GLU A 149 -17.21 19.79 19.79
N LYS A 150 -16.35 18.93 20.37
CA LYS A 150 -15.32 18.21 19.61
C LYS A 150 -15.90 16.89 19.10
N THR A 151 -15.79 16.65 17.80
CA THR A 151 -16.16 15.36 17.18
C THR A 151 -14.90 14.64 16.72
N VAL A 152 -14.94 13.31 16.73
CA VAL A 152 -13.89 12.49 16.12
C VAL A 152 -13.97 12.63 14.61
N VAL A 153 -12.85 13.05 14.02
CA VAL A 153 -12.65 13.14 12.57
C VAL A 153 -11.59 12.17 12.08
N GLY A 154 -10.85 11.53 12.97
CA GLY A 154 -9.91 10.52 12.57
C GLY A 154 -9.40 9.64 13.70
N LEU A 155 -8.82 8.52 13.31
CA LEU A 155 -8.27 7.51 14.18
C LEU A 155 -6.88 7.11 13.68
N ARG A 156 -5.87 7.24 14.54
CA ARG A 156 -4.49 6.79 14.29
C ARG A 156 -4.08 5.74 15.30
N MET A 157 -4.04 4.49 14.86
CA MET A 157 -3.65 3.33 15.68
C MET A 157 -2.62 2.44 14.96
N THR A 158 -1.66 3.06 14.26
CA THR A 158 -0.56 2.37 13.56
C THR A 158 0.36 1.64 14.54
N TRP A 159 0.92 0.47 14.16
CA TRP A 159 1.89 -0.27 14.97
C TRP A 159 1.41 -0.75 16.35
N ASN A 160 0.12 -1.03 16.52
CA ASN A 160 -0.45 -1.30 17.83
C ASN A 160 -1.04 -2.72 18.01
N GLN A 161 -0.69 -3.66 17.11
CA GLN A 161 -1.12 -5.05 17.17
C GLN A 161 -2.65 -5.26 17.20
N LEU A 162 -3.43 -4.32 16.65
CA LEU A 162 -4.88 -4.48 16.49
C LEU A 162 -5.16 -5.76 15.69
N ASN A 163 -6.11 -6.58 16.13
CA ASN A 163 -6.34 -7.91 15.54
C ASN A 163 -7.83 -8.28 15.52
N GLY A 164 -8.25 -8.97 14.46
CA GLY A 164 -9.66 -9.20 14.17
C GLY A 164 -10.18 -8.35 13.02
N PRO A 165 -11.49 -8.44 12.72
CA PRO A 165 -12.12 -7.74 11.60
C PRO A 165 -12.20 -6.23 11.79
N LEU A 166 -12.21 -5.51 10.67
CA LEU A 166 -12.45 -4.08 10.63
C LEU A 166 -13.97 -3.80 10.73
N PRO A 167 -14.46 -3.00 11.71
CA PRO A 167 -15.89 -2.71 11.82
C PRO A 167 -16.35 -1.85 10.66
N TRP A 168 -17.37 -2.28 9.93
CA TRP A 168 -17.98 -1.43 8.90
C TRP A 168 -18.74 -0.25 9.52
N GLU A 169 -19.17 -0.41 10.77
CA GLU A 169 -19.96 0.58 11.51
C GLU A 169 -19.19 1.88 11.79
N MET A 170 -17.87 1.87 11.66
CA MET A 170 -17.05 3.09 11.65
C MET A 170 -17.49 4.08 10.57
N ALA A 171 -18.09 3.60 9.47
CA ALA A 171 -18.67 4.44 8.44
C ALA A 171 -19.82 5.34 8.92
N ARG A 172 -20.42 5.02 10.08
CA ARG A 172 -21.51 5.80 10.69
C ARG A 172 -21.02 6.97 11.54
N LEU A 173 -19.70 7.14 11.71
CA LEU A 173 -19.15 8.36 12.28
C LEU A 173 -19.26 9.48 11.22
N PRO A 174 -20.14 10.49 11.42
CA PRO A 174 -20.55 11.41 10.36
C PRO A 174 -19.40 12.30 9.85
N HIS A 175 -18.39 12.54 10.69
CA HIS A 175 -17.28 13.44 10.39
C HIS A 175 -15.95 12.72 10.21
N LEU A 176 -15.94 11.39 10.10
CA LEU A 176 -14.71 10.61 9.98
C LEU A 176 -14.05 10.82 8.61
N LYS A 177 -12.91 11.50 8.62
CA LYS A 177 -12.07 11.82 7.45
C LYS A 177 -10.87 10.88 7.32
N GLN A 178 -10.34 10.37 8.43
CA GLN A 178 -9.04 9.69 8.42
C GLN A 178 -9.06 8.39 9.24
N LEU A 179 -8.65 7.29 8.63
CA LEU A 179 -8.43 6.02 9.32
C LEU A 179 -7.02 5.52 9.02
N PHE A 180 -6.13 5.58 10.02
CA PHE A 180 -4.73 5.14 9.91
C PHE A 180 -4.48 3.93 10.81
N LEU A 181 -4.59 2.74 10.23
CA LEU A 181 -4.51 1.44 10.92
C LEU A 181 -3.42 0.53 10.34
N SER A 182 -2.46 1.09 9.61
CA SER A 182 -1.35 0.32 9.05
C SER A 182 -0.47 -0.35 10.11
N HIS A 183 0.24 -1.40 9.72
CA HIS A 183 1.15 -2.16 10.58
C HIS A 183 0.45 -2.74 11.83
N ASN A 184 -0.64 -3.47 11.59
CA ASN A 184 -1.38 -4.19 12.61
C ASN A 184 -1.58 -5.66 12.18
N MET A 185 -2.49 -6.36 12.82
CA MET A 185 -2.88 -7.74 12.52
C MET A 185 -4.38 -7.84 12.21
N LEU A 186 -4.97 -6.77 11.67
CA LEU A 186 -6.37 -6.77 11.23
C LEU A 186 -6.56 -7.85 10.18
N SER A 187 -7.64 -8.61 10.27
CA SER A 187 -7.90 -9.80 9.45
C SER A 187 -9.33 -9.81 8.93
N GLY A 188 -9.67 -10.80 8.10
CA GLY A 188 -10.98 -10.87 7.47
C GLY A 188 -11.11 -9.95 6.26
N MET A 189 -12.33 -9.84 5.74
CA MET A 189 -12.61 -9.12 4.50
C MET A 189 -12.73 -7.62 4.71
N LEU A 190 -12.40 -6.86 3.66
CA LEU A 190 -12.70 -5.43 3.58
C LEU A 190 -14.22 -5.22 3.54
N PRO A 191 -14.83 -4.50 4.50
CA PRO A 191 -16.29 -4.37 4.52
C PRO A 191 -16.80 -3.45 3.40
N PRO A 192 -17.76 -3.89 2.55
CA PRO A 192 -18.27 -3.09 1.44
C PRO A 192 -18.91 -1.76 1.83
N LYS A 193 -19.40 -1.63 3.08
CA LYS A 193 -20.05 -0.43 3.63
C LYS A 193 -19.11 0.53 4.37
N LEU A 194 -17.81 0.26 4.40
CA LEU A 194 -16.87 1.02 5.22
C LEU A 194 -16.65 2.47 4.72
N LEU A 195 -16.74 2.70 3.41
CA LEU A 195 -16.50 4.05 2.88
C LEU A 195 -17.67 4.98 3.24
N SER A 196 -17.38 5.98 4.09
CA SER A 196 -18.30 7.07 4.41
C SER A 196 -18.14 8.23 3.42
N PHE A 197 -19.15 9.11 3.37
CA PHE A 197 -19.13 10.33 2.56
C PHE A 197 -18.05 11.34 2.98
N SER A 198 -17.54 11.22 4.22
CA SER A 198 -16.54 12.13 4.78
C SER A 198 -15.12 11.59 4.74
N LEU A 199 -14.92 10.29 4.47
CA LEU A 199 -13.59 9.66 4.50
C LEU A 199 -12.72 10.16 3.35
N GLU A 200 -11.56 10.75 3.67
CA GLU A 200 -10.59 11.31 2.74
C GLU A 200 -9.34 10.43 2.62
N SER A 201 -8.95 9.75 3.71
CA SER A 201 -7.76 8.90 3.74
C SER A 201 -7.98 7.62 4.54
N LEU A 202 -7.69 6.47 3.92
CA LEU A 202 -7.80 5.13 4.50
C LEU A 202 -6.48 4.37 4.34
N HIS A 203 -5.78 4.12 5.44
CA HIS A 203 -4.51 3.37 5.46
C HIS A 203 -4.67 2.09 6.27
N LEU A 204 -4.65 0.94 5.57
CA LEU A 204 -4.73 -0.42 6.14
C LEU A 204 -3.53 -1.28 5.74
N GLY A 205 -2.48 -0.71 5.15
CA GLY A 205 -1.32 -1.48 4.69
C GLY A 205 -0.58 -2.21 5.82
N ASN A 206 0.11 -3.32 5.52
CA ASN A 206 0.77 -4.18 6.50
C ASN A 206 -0.22 -4.73 7.55
N ASN A 207 -1.20 -5.50 7.09
CA ASN A 207 -2.17 -6.22 7.93
C ASN A 207 -2.35 -7.65 7.38
N GLN A 208 -3.39 -8.37 7.82
CA GLN A 208 -3.75 -9.71 7.38
C GLN A 208 -5.12 -9.75 6.68
N LEU A 209 -5.54 -8.62 6.08
CA LEU A 209 -6.83 -8.49 5.41
C LEU A 209 -6.85 -9.38 4.16
N SER A 210 -7.99 -10.01 3.88
CA SER A 210 -8.13 -11.03 2.84
C SER A 210 -9.38 -10.84 2.00
N GLY A 211 -9.50 -11.62 0.92
CA GLY A 211 -10.66 -11.55 0.01
C GLY A 211 -10.55 -10.39 -0.99
N PRO A 212 -11.60 -10.19 -1.81
CA PRO A 212 -11.59 -9.20 -2.88
C PRO A 212 -11.64 -7.75 -2.41
N LEU A 213 -11.09 -6.87 -3.24
CA LEU A 213 -11.40 -5.45 -3.19
C LEU A 213 -12.91 -5.25 -3.44
N PRO A 214 -13.65 -4.58 -2.55
CA PRO A 214 -15.08 -4.37 -2.77
C PRO A 214 -15.32 -3.40 -3.93
N ALA A 215 -15.89 -3.86 -5.05
CA ALA A 215 -16.23 -3.00 -6.19
C ALA A 215 -17.10 -1.78 -5.78
N ARG A 216 -18.02 -2.03 -4.84
CA ARG A 216 -18.89 -1.01 -4.22
C ARG A 216 -18.13 0.19 -3.65
N TRP A 217 -16.88 0.02 -3.20
CA TRP A 217 -16.07 1.15 -2.74
C TRP A 217 -15.86 2.17 -3.85
N PHE A 218 -15.53 1.70 -5.05
CA PHE A 218 -15.23 2.54 -6.19
C PHE A 218 -16.49 3.07 -6.87
N GLU A 219 -17.58 2.29 -6.89
CA GLU A 219 -18.92 2.78 -7.28
C GLU A 219 -19.35 3.97 -6.42
N THR A 220 -19.22 3.86 -5.10
CA THR A 220 -19.61 4.92 -4.14
C THR A 220 -18.79 6.20 -4.36
N LEU A 221 -17.54 6.06 -4.79
CA LEU A 221 -16.67 7.18 -5.11
C LEU A 221 -17.07 7.89 -6.40
N HIS A 222 -17.56 7.13 -7.38
CA HIS A 222 -18.05 7.69 -8.65
C HIS A 222 -19.28 8.57 -8.47
N ASP A 223 -20.20 8.20 -7.57
CA ASP A 223 -21.44 8.95 -7.30
C ASP A 223 -21.21 10.36 -6.71
N GLY A 224 -19.95 10.77 -6.50
CA GLY A 224 -19.57 12.11 -6.01
C GLY A 224 -19.85 12.35 -4.53
N ASN A 225 -20.41 11.35 -3.83
CA ASN A 225 -20.78 11.46 -2.42
C ASN A 225 -19.60 11.17 -1.49
N ALA A 226 -18.62 10.38 -1.92
CA ALA A 226 -17.43 10.06 -1.13
C ALA A 226 -16.23 10.92 -1.50
N LYS A 227 -15.39 11.22 -0.51
CA LYS A 227 -14.25 12.15 -0.61
C LYS A 227 -12.89 11.45 -0.60
N LEU A 228 -12.85 10.13 -0.76
CA LEU A 228 -11.61 9.37 -0.61
C LEU A 228 -10.64 9.77 -1.72
N ILE A 229 -9.48 10.25 -1.32
CA ILE A 229 -8.39 10.64 -2.23
C ILE A 229 -7.13 9.79 -2.01
N ASN A 230 -7.01 9.13 -0.85
CA ASN A 230 -5.86 8.33 -0.48
C ASN A 230 -6.27 6.97 0.08
N LEU A 231 -5.93 5.91 -0.64
CA LEU A 231 -6.19 4.52 -0.26
C LEU A 231 -4.87 3.75 -0.22
N GLN A 232 -4.40 3.35 0.97
CA GLN A 232 -3.16 2.59 1.17
C GLN A 232 -3.47 1.23 1.81
N ILE A 233 -3.45 0.16 1.03
CA ILE A 233 -3.80 -1.20 1.48
C ILE A 233 -2.77 -2.26 1.08
N SER A 234 -1.56 -1.82 0.73
CA SER A 234 -0.41 -2.66 0.39
C SER A 234 -0.02 -3.63 1.50
N SER A 235 0.64 -4.75 1.17
CA SER A 235 1.11 -5.76 2.14
C SER A 235 -0.04 -6.33 2.98
N ASN A 236 -0.99 -6.98 2.30
CA ASN A 236 -2.10 -7.73 2.87
C ASN A 236 -2.21 -9.09 2.15
N ARG A 237 -3.33 -9.80 2.30
CA ARG A 237 -3.65 -11.07 1.62
C ARG A 237 -4.87 -10.91 0.70
N LEU A 238 -5.05 -9.72 0.12
CA LEU A 238 -6.19 -9.44 -0.76
C LEU A 238 -6.10 -10.30 -2.01
N THR A 239 -7.24 -10.83 -2.46
CA THR A 239 -7.35 -11.74 -3.61
C THR A 239 -8.33 -11.19 -4.64
N GLY A 240 -8.57 -11.93 -5.72
CA GLY A 240 -9.52 -11.52 -6.76
C GLY A 240 -8.98 -10.42 -7.65
N THR A 241 -9.84 -9.90 -8.53
CA THR A 241 -9.45 -8.93 -9.55
C THR A 241 -9.49 -7.50 -9.05
N ILE A 242 -8.72 -6.62 -9.70
CA ILE A 242 -8.89 -5.17 -9.55
C ILE A 242 -10.22 -4.78 -10.21
N PRO A 243 -11.18 -4.14 -9.50
CA PRO A 243 -12.45 -3.74 -10.08
C PRO A 243 -12.29 -2.65 -11.15
N SER A 244 -13.06 -2.71 -12.23
CA SER A 244 -13.06 -1.71 -13.32
C SER A 244 -13.41 -0.31 -12.82
N GLU A 245 -14.28 -0.23 -11.82
CA GLU A 245 -14.77 1.02 -11.23
C GLU A 245 -13.65 1.83 -10.56
N LEU A 246 -12.49 1.20 -10.26
CA LEU A 246 -11.31 1.92 -9.81
C LEU A 246 -10.87 2.97 -10.84
N GLY A 247 -11.04 2.68 -12.13
CA GLY A 247 -10.75 3.55 -13.27
C GLY A 247 -11.70 4.73 -13.45
N ILE A 248 -12.65 4.95 -12.55
CA ILE A 248 -13.47 6.18 -12.51
C ILE A 248 -13.42 6.86 -11.13
N SER A 249 -12.51 6.42 -10.25
CA SER A 249 -12.42 6.91 -8.88
C SER A 249 -11.65 8.23 -8.79
N PRO A 250 -11.98 9.16 -7.87
CA PRO A 250 -11.27 10.42 -7.69
C PRO A 250 -9.94 10.25 -6.90
N LEU A 251 -9.43 9.02 -6.80
CA LEU A 251 -8.23 8.70 -6.02
C LEU A 251 -7.00 9.40 -6.61
N LYS A 252 -6.22 10.03 -5.72
CA LYS A 252 -4.93 10.63 -6.06
C LYS A 252 -3.77 9.70 -5.79
N THR A 253 -3.95 8.81 -4.81
CA THR A 253 -2.94 7.86 -4.35
C THR A 253 -3.60 6.53 -4.03
N LEU A 254 -3.03 5.46 -4.59
CA LEU A 254 -3.49 4.10 -4.42
C LEU A 254 -2.29 3.19 -4.18
N GLY A 255 -2.30 2.45 -3.08
CA GLY A 255 -1.29 1.42 -2.78
C GLY A 255 -1.92 0.03 -2.72
N LEU A 256 -1.58 -0.82 -3.69
CA LEU A 256 -2.05 -2.22 -3.80
C LEU A 256 -0.91 -3.25 -3.80
N ARG A 257 0.34 -2.80 -3.77
CA ARG A 257 1.54 -3.64 -3.76
C ARG A 257 1.49 -4.76 -2.72
N ASN A 258 2.11 -5.90 -3.02
CA ASN A 258 2.32 -7.01 -2.10
C ASN A 258 0.98 -7.57 -1.57
N ASN A 259 0.17 -8.08 -2.49
CA ASN A 259 -1.08 -8.80 -2.24
C ASN A 259 -1.13 -10.04 -3.17
N SER A 260 -2.27 -10.71 -3.24
CA SER A 260 -2.51 -11.84 -4.15
C SER A 260 -3.61 -11.50 -5.18
N LEU A 261 -3.61 -10.26 -5.68
CA LEU A 261 -4.57 -9.81 -6.69
C LEU A 261 -4.29 -10.51 -8.02
N THR A 262 -5.34 -10.96 -8.70
CA THR A 262 -5.28 -11.75 -9.93
C THR A 262 -5.96 -11.04 -11.10
N GLY A 263 -5.87 -11.63 -12.30
CA GLY A 263 -6.50 -11.10 -13.50
C GLY A 263 -5.73 -9.94 -14.13
N SER A 264 -6.30 -9.35 -15.18
CA SER A 264 -5.68 -8.26 -15.93
C SER A 264 -5.92 -6.89 -15.31
N LEU A 265 -5.02 -5.94 -15.59
CA LEU A 265 -5.24 -4.53 -15.29
C LEU A 265 -6.50 -4.05 -16.06
N PRO A 266 -7.53 -3.52 -15.38
CA PRO A 266 -8.73 -3.05 -16.06
C PRO A 266 -8.43 -1.84 -16.95
N LEU A 267 -9.02 -1.84 -18.16
CA LEU A 267 -8.78 -0.81 -19.17
C LEU A 267 -9.15 0.60 -18.69
N ASP A 268 -10.19 0.70 -17.86
CA ASP A 268 -10.67 1.96 -17.30
C ASP A 268 -9.60 2.69 -16.47
N LEU A 269 -8.61 1.98 -15.90
CA LEU A 269 -7.49 2.61 -15.19
C LEU A 269 -6.68 3.57 -16.06
N PHE A 270 -6.61 3.28 -17.35
CA PHE A 270 -5.81 4.03 -18.31
C PHE A 270 -6.55 5.21 -18.92
N HIS A 271 -7.88 5.27 -18.78
CA HIS A 271 -8.69 6.41 -19.20
C HIS A 271 -8.64 7.58 -18.21
N MET A 272 -8.10 7.36 -17.01
CA MET A 272 -7.93 8.37 -15.98
C MET A 272 -6.63 9.16 -16.14
N GLY A 273 -6.65 10.27 -16.88
CA GLY A 273 -5.47 11.12 -17.09
C GLY A 273 -4.84 11.77 -15.85
N SER A 274 -5.24 11.39 -14.63
CA SER A 274 -4.79 11.97 -13.35
C SER A 274 -3.83 11.10 -12.54
N PHE A 275 -3.62 9.82 -12.87
CA PHE A 275 -2.69 8.96 -12.12
C PHE A 275 -1.24 9.39 -12.32
N LYS A 276 -0.52 9.55 -11.21
CA LYS A 276 0.93 9.80 -11.20
C LYS A 276 1.76 8.54 -10.98
N SER A 277 1.17 7.50 -10.39
CA SER A 277 1.87 6.27 -10.04
C SER A 277 0.94 5.08 -10.19
N LEU A 278 1.42 4.02 -10.84
CA LEU A 278 0.81 2.71 -10.86
C LEU A 278 1.73 1.74 -10.11
N ASP A 279 1.39 1.38 -8.87
CA ASP A 279 2.17 0.43 -8.07
C ASP A 279 1.38 -0.84 -7.77
N PHE A 280 1.71 -1.91 -8.50
CA PHE A 280 1.12 -3.23 -8.39
C PHE A 280 2.15 -4.33 -8.11
N VAL A 281 3.36 -3.94 -7.69
CA VAL A 281 4.47 -4.86 -7.43
C VAL A 281 4.04 -6.02 -6.53
N GLN A 282 4.58 -7.23 -6.79
CA GLN A 282 4.30 -8.42 -5.98
C GLN A 282 2.79 -8.72 -5.87
N ASN A 283 2.17 -9.00 -7.01
CA ASN A 283 0.81 -9.52 -7.11
C ASN A 283 0.76 -10.62 -8.18
N ASP A 284 -0.30 -11.41 -8.20
CA ASP A 284 -0.53 -12.49 -9.17
C ASP A 284 -1.26 -11.98 -10.45
N LEU A 285 -1.06 -10.71 -10.81
CA LEU A 285 -1.69 -10.07 -11.97
C LEU A 285 -1.19 -10.69 -13.28
N THR A 286 -2.07 -10.82 -14.27
CA THR A 286 -1.78 -11.41 -15.59
C THR A 286 -2.27 -10.49 -16.71
N GLY A 287 -2.24 -10.94 -17.96
CA GLY A 287 -2.63 -10.11 -19.11
C GLY A 287 -1.47 -9.23 -19.59
N THR A 288 -1.78 -8.13 -20.28
CA THR A 288 -0.79 -7.27 -20.95
C THR A 288 -0.93 -5.81 -20.52
N LEU A 289 0.11 -5.00 -20.71
CA LEU A 289 -0.01 -3.55 -20.61
C LEU A 289 -0.71 -3.02 -21.89
N PRO A 290 -1.88 -2.38 -21.80
CA PRO A 290 -2.64 -1.96 -22.98
C PRO A 290 -2.07 -0.66 -23.59
N SER A 291 -2.37 -0.38 -24.87
CA SER A 291 -1.88 0.82 -25.56
C SER A 291 -2.44 2.12 -24.97
N GLU A 292 -3.57 2.05 -24.28
CA GLU A 292 -4.18 3.13 -23.51
C GLU A 292 -3.25 3.70 -22.43
N ILE A 293 -2.14 3.02 -22.07
CA ILE A 293 -1.09 3.61 -21.24
C ILE A 293 -0.62 4.98 -21.77
N GLY A 294 -0.64 5.18 -23.09
CA GLY A 294 -0.30 6.46 -23.71
C GLY A 294 -1.25 7.61 -23.40
N LEU A 295 -2.44 7.33 -22.85
CA LEU A 295 -3.37 8.35 -22.36
C LEU A 295 -2.94 8.96 -21.02
N LEU A 296 -2.12 8.25 -20.24
CA LEU A 296 -1.65 8.67 -18.91
C LEU A 296 -0.45 9.63 -19.01
N THR A 297 -0.64 10.78 -19.65
CA THR A 297 0.41 11.79 -19.93
C THR A 297 1.04 12.45 -18.70
N HIS A 298 0.46 12.27 -17.50
CA HIS A 298 0.98 12.77 -16.22
C HIS A 298 1.56 11.67 -15.33
N LEU A 299 1.73 10.46 -15.87
CA LEU A 299 2.26 9.32 -15.14
C LEU A 299 3.77 9.48 -14.93
N HIS A 300 4.21 9.32 -13.68
CA HIS A 300 5.60 9.43 -13.26
C HIS A 300 6.22 8.06 -12.97
N TYR A 301 5.42 7.10 -12.47
CA TYR A 301 5.94 5.80 -12.02
C TYR A 301 5.08 4.63 -12.50
N ILE A 302 5.72 3.61 -13.05
CA ILE A 302 5.12 2.29 -13.34
C ILE A 302 5.92 1.22 -12.59
N PHE A 303 5.29 0.60 -11.60
CA PHE A 303 5.88 -0.49 -10.83
C PHE A 303 5.01 -1.76 -10.95
N LEU A 304 5.50 -2.69 -11.78
CA LEU A 304 4.89 -3.97 -12.15
C LEU A 304 5.79 -5.17 -11.83
N SER A 305 6.93 -4.96 -11.15
CA SER A 305 7.87 -6.02 -10.83
C SER A 305 7.25 -7.16 -10.02
N HIS A 306 7.68 -8.40 -10.27
CA HIS A 306 7.13 -9.62 -9.65
C HIS A 306 5.62 -9.74 -9.86
N THR A 307 5.18 -9.66 -11.11
CA THR A 307 3.81 -9.95 -11.54
C THR A 307 3.83 -10.90 -12.73
N GLY A 308 2.68 -11.50 -13.06
CA GLY A 308 2.52 -12.34 -14.25
C GLY A 308 2.20 -11.56 -15.53
N ILE A 309 2.32 -10.22 -15.54
CA ILE A 309 2.08 -9.38 -16.72
C ILE A 309 3.00 -9.83 -17.86
N ALA A 310 2.41 -10.04 -19.03
CA ALA A 310 3.04 -10.60 -20.21
C ALA A 310 2.90 -9.69 -21.44
N GLY A 311 3.41 -10.16 -22.58
CA GLY A 311 3.35 -9.45 -23.85
C GLY A 311 4.40 -8.34 -23.96
N THR A 312 4.28 -7.52 -24.99
CA THR A 312 5.27 -6.49 -25.32
C THR A 312 5.02 -5.19 -24.56
N LEU A 313 6.05 -4.36 -24.41
CA LEU A 313 5.88 -2.96 -24.03
C LEU A 313 5.21 -2.21 -25.20
N PRO A 314 4.01 -1.62 -25.03
CA PRO A 314 3.31 -0.92 -26.10
C PRO A 314 4.06 0.35 -26.50
N SER A 315 4.14 0.66 -27.80
CA SER A 315 4.79 1.87 -28.32
C SER A 315 4.23 3.16 -27.74
N GLU A 316 2.93 3.16 -27.44
CA GLU A 316 2.18 4.30 -26.90
C GLU A 316 2.68 4.74 -25.52
N ILE A 317 3.46 3.91 -24.80
CA ILE A 317 4.11 4.33 -23.57
C ILE A 317 5.00 5.56 -23.78
N GLY A 318 5.58 5.74 -24.99
CA GLY A 318 6.37 6.91 -25.34
C GLY A 318 5.59 8.24 -25.30
N LEU A 319 4.26 8.21 -25.23
CA LEU A 319 3.42 9.40 -25.05
C LEU A 319 3.39 9.89 -23.59
N ALA A 320 3.74 9.04 -22.62
CA ALA A 320 3.82 9.38 -21.21
C ALA A 320 5.14 10.10 -20.89
N THR A 321 5.35 11.27 -21.48
CA THR A 321 6.62 12.02 -21.46
C THR A 321 7.13 12.43 -20.07
N GLN A 322 6.29 12.41 -19.03
CA GLN A 322 6.69 12.67 -17.63
C GLN A 322 7.12 11.42 -16.86
N LEU A 323 7.26 10.27 -17.53
CA LEU A 323 7.56 9.01 -16.86
C LEU A 323 9.02 8.98 -16.42
N HIS A 324 9.23 8.82 -15.12
CA HIS A 324 10.54 8.83 -14.47
C HIS A 324 11.05 7.42 -14.18
N GLU A 325 10.17 6.49 -13.80
CA GLU A 325 10.59 5.13 -13.46
C GLU A 325 9.68 4.05 -14.06
N ILE A 326 10.30 3.04 -14.67
CA ILE A 326 9.66 1.83 -15.15
C ILE A 326 10.32 0.62 -14.51
N PHE A 327 9.68 0.02 -13.52
CA PHE A 327 10.11 -1.25 -12.92
C PHE A 327 9.13 -2.35 -13.26
N ALA A 328 9.54 -3.26 -14.15
CA ALA A 328 8.76 -4.45 -14.54
C ALA A 328 9.58 -5.73 -14.42
N SER A 329 10.60 -5.73 -13.55
CA SER A 329 11.51 -6.87 -13.38
C SER A 329 10.79 -8.11 -12.85
N TYR A 330 11.18 -9.29 -13.29
CA TYR A 330 10.58 -10.56 -12.94
C TYR A 330 9.09 -10.59 -13.30
N SER A 331 8.78 -10.17 -14.52
CA SER A 331 7.48 -10.33 -15.17
C SER A 331 7.62 -11.20 -16.42
N ASN A 332 6.50 -11.54 -17.05
CA ASN A 332 6.47 -12.35 -18.28
C ASN A 332 6.53 -11.48 -19.55
N MET A 333 6.95 -10.21 -19.44
CA MET A 333 7.04 -9.29 -20.58
C MET A 333 8.12 -9.74 -21.58
N GLU A 334 7.86 -9.52 -22.87
CA GLU A 334 8.69 -10.02 -23.97
C GLU A 334 8.81 -9.04 -25.15
N GLY A 335 9.48 -9.46 -26.21
CA GLY A 335 9.67 -8.66 -27.42
C GLY A 335 10.82 -7.68 -27.30
N THR A 336 10.78 -6.54 -27.98
CA THR A 336 11.82 -5.51 -27.95
C THR A 336 11.33 -4.29 -27.15
N ILE A 337 12.26 -3.43 -26.72
CA ILE A 337 11.91 -2.09 -26.26
C ILE A 337 11.61 -1.24 -27.52
N PRO A 338 10.40 -0.66 -27.67
CA PRO A 338 10.01 0.08 -28.87
C PRO A 338 10.77 1.41 -29.00
N GLU A 339 10.97 1.90 -30.23
CA GLU A 339 11.74 3.14 -30.47
C GLU A 339 11.08 4.38 -29.86
N GLU A 340 9.75 4.35 -29.72
CA GLU A 340 8.96 5.41 -29.08
C GLU A 340 9.34 5.61 -27.61
N VAL A 341 9.84 4.59 -26.91
CA VAL A 341 10.37 4.72 -25.55
C VAL A 341 11.59 5.65 -25.56
N TYR A 342 12.53 5.45 -26.48
CA TYR A 342 13.73 6.28 -26.57
C TYR A 342 13.42 7.69 -27.08
N ALA A 343 12.43 7.83 -27.96
CA ALA A 343 12.04 9.11 -28.52
C ALA A 343 11.22 9.98 -27.55
N GLY A 344 10.41 9.36 -26.69
CA GLY A 344 9.42 10.05 -25.88
C GLY A 344 9.77 10.19 -24.39
N LEU A 345 10.48 9.23 -23.80
CA LEU A 345 10.71 9.17 -22.35
C LEU A 345 12.03 9.84 -21.93
N THR A 346 12.23 11.10 -22.31
CA THR A 346 13.50 11.81 -22.07
C THR A 346 13.78 12.13 -20.60
N GLU A 347 12.75 12.10 -19.74
CA GLU A 347 12.88 12.31 -18.28
C GLU A 347 13.08 10.99 -17.50
N LEU A 348 13.35 9.88 -18.18
CA LEU A 348 13.47 8.58 -17.53
C LEU A 348 14.73 8.51 -16.66
N ILE A 349 14.52 8.31 -15.35
CA ILE A 349 15.54 8.18 -14.32
C ILE A 349 15.92 6.71 -14.13
N ALA A 350 14.95 5.79 -14.26
CA ALA A 350 15.21 4.38 -14.01
C ALA A 350 14.41 3.44 -14.90
N LEU A 351 15.11 2.47 -15.49
CA LEU A 351 14.55 1.38 -16.28
C LEU A 351 15.00 0.04 -15.73
N ALA A 352 14.09 -0.71 -15.12
CA ALA A 352 14.37 -2.02 -14.55
C ALA A 352 13.47 -3.12 -15.13
N LEU A 353 14.04 -3.90 -16.03
CA LEU A 353 13.42 -5.00 -16.78
C LEU A 353 14.15 -6.33 -16.54
N ASN A 354 14.81 -6.51 -15.40
CA ASN A 354 15.57 -7.73 -15.09
C ASN A 354 14.67 -8.97 -15.11
N GLY A 355 15.16 -10.11 -15.59
CA GLY A 355 14.46 -11.39 -15.42
C GLY A 355 13.12 -11.46 -16.14
N CYS A 356 13.02 -10.84 -17.32
CA CYS A 356 11.88 -10.92 -18.21
C CYS A 356 12.24 -11.79 -19.43
N ASN A 357 11.53 -11.61 -20.55
CA ASN A 357 11.79 -12.31 -21.81
C ASN A 357 12.08 -11.32 -22.96
N PHE A 358 12.63 -10.13 -22.67
CA PHE A 358 12.98 -9.14 -23.68
C PHE A 358 14.10 -9.66 -24.61
N SER A 359 14.11 -9.18 -25.84
CA SER A 359 14.99 -9.60 -26.94
C SER A 359 15.35 -8.39 -27.83
N GLY A 360 16.09 -8.65 -28.91
CA GLY A 360 16.63 -7.59 -29.78
C GLY A 360 17.98 -7.06 -29.29
N THR A 361 18.38 -5.92 -29.82
CA THR A 361 19.63 -5.24 -29.42
C THR A 361 19.36 -4.16 -28.39
N ILE A 362 20.35 -3.88 -27.55
CA ILE A 362 20.40 -2.65 -26.76
C ILE A 362 20.58 -1.48 -27.74
N SER A 363 19.59 -0.59 -27.85
CA SER A 363 19.59 0.50 -28.85
C SER A 363 20.59 1.60 -28.49
N SER A 364 21.29 2.16 -29.48
CA SER A 364 22.16 3.33 -29.28
C SER A 364 21.37 4.58 -28.87
N SER A 365 20.05 4.61 -29.15
CA SER A 365 19.13 5.65 -28.69
C SER A 365 19.03 5.73 -27.16
N LEU A 366 19.49 4.72 -26.40
CA LEU A 366 19.61 4.82 -24.94
C LEU A 366 20.48 6.00 -24.49
N GLY A 367 21.45 6.42 -25.30
CA GLY A 367 22.27 7.60 -25.02
C GLY A 367 21.49 8.92 -24.97
N LEU A 368 20.19 8.92 -25.30
CA LEU A 368 19.31 10.09 -25.22
C LEU A 368 18.74 10.31 -23.81
N PHE A 369 18.76 9.31 -22.92
CA PHE A 369 18.20 9.42 -21.57
C PHE A 369 19.18 10.07 -20.59
N THR A 370 19.46 11.37 -20.76
CA THR A 370 20.51 12.07 -20.01
C THR A 370 20.34 12.05 -18.49
N ASP A 371 19.12 11.85 -18.00
CA ASP A 371 18.78 11.78 -16.57
C ASP A 371 18.79 10.35 -16.01
N LEU A 372 19.11 9.34 -16.83
CA LEU A 372 19.05 7.93 -16.43
C LEU A 372 20.14 7.59 -15.40
N VAL A 373 19.71 7.12 -14.24
CA VAL A 373 20.55 6.71 -13.12
C VAL A 373 20.68 5.19 -13.05
N TRP A 374 19.61 4.45 -13.35
CA TRP A 374 19.58 2.99 -13.25
C TRP A 374 19.09 2.33 -14.55
N LEU A 375 19.94 1.49 -15.14
CA LEU A 375 19.60 0.64 -16.27
C LEU A 375 19.83 -0.83 -15.91
N HIS A 376 18.75 -1.53 -15.62
CA HIS A 376 18.76 -2.93 -15.21
C HIS A 376 18.00 -3.79 -16.23
N VAL A 377 18.72 -4.55 -17.04
CA VAL A 377 18.17 -5.40 -18.11
C VAL A 377 18.75 -6.82 -18.08
N ALA A 378 19.30 -7.23 -16.95
CA ALA A 378 19.91 -8.54 -16.78
C ALA A 378 18.90 -9.68 -16.88
N ASN A 379 19.38 -10.89 -17.19
CA ASN A 379 18.57 -12.11 -17.31
C ASN A 379 17.44 -11.95 -18.33
N ASN A 380 17.79 -11.57 -19.56
CA ASN A 380 16.89 -11.44 -20.72
C ASN A 380 17.54 -12.14 -21.95
N ASN A 381 16.96 -11.94 -23.14
CA ASN A 381 17.46 -12.44 -24.41
C ASN A 381 18.06 -11.33 -25.30
N PHE A 382 18.59 -10.26 -24.72
CA PHE A 382 19.25 -9.20 -25.51
C PHE A 382 20.52 -9.77 -26.17
N HIS A 383 20.76 -9.41 -27.43
CA HIS A 383 21.92 -9.82 -28.21
C HIS A 383 22.60 -8.62 -28.88
N GLY A 384 23.69 -8.86 -29.59
CA GLY A 384 24.50 -7.81 -30.20
C GLY A 384 25.58 -7.32 -29.24
N THR A 385 25.87 -6.03 -29.22
CA THR A 385 26.92 -5.40 -28.39
C THR A 385 26.33 -4.31 -27.50
N ILE A 386 27.05 -3.92 -26.45
CA ILE A 386 26.72 -2.75 -25.64
C ILE A 386 27.10 -1.48 -26.44
N PRO A 387 26.17 -0.56 -26.75
CA PRO A 387 26.47 0.65 -27.52
C PRO A 387 27.39 1.64 -26.79
N ASN A 388 28.28 2.29 -27.53
CA ASN A 388 29.20 3.30 -26.98
C ASN A 388 28.45 4.55 -26.48
N GLU A 389 27.27 4.82 -27.04
CA GLU A 389 26.38 5.94 -26.74
C GLU A 389 25.88 5.93 -25.29
N ILE A 390 25.84 4.76 -24.62
CA ILE A 390 25.57 4.68 -23.18
C ILE A 390 26.61 5.46 -22.37
N GLY A 391 27.83 5.64 -22.90
CA GLY A 391 28.86 6.49 -22.30
C GLY A 391 28.53 7.99 -22.26
N ALA A 392 27.46 8.43 -22.94
CA ALA A 392 26.96 9.80 -22.85
C ALA A 392 26.07 10.04 -21.61
N LEU A 393 25.65 8.99 -20.91
CA LEU A 393 24.78 9.06 -19.75
C LEU A 393 25.56 9.46 -18.50
N THR A 394 25.60 10.75 -18.19
CA THR A 394 26.43 11.31 -17.11
C THR A 394 25.92 11.04 -15.70
N GLU A 395 24.62 10.74 -15.56
CA GLU A 395 23.99 10.43 -14.27
C GLU A 395 23.94 8.92 -13.98
N LEU A 396 24.38 8.08 -14.92
CA LEU A 396 24.27 6.62 -14.83
C LEU A 396 25.14 6.08 -13.70
N ARG A 397 24.51 5.44 -12.71
CA ARG A 397 25.17 4.84 -11.54
C ARG A 397 25.14 3.34 -11.56
N GLN A 398 24.08 2.74 -12.11
CA GLN A 398 23.95 1.29 -12.16
C GLN A 398 23.62 0.83 -13.58
N LEU A 399 24.50 0.00 -14.12
CA LEU A 399 24.33 -0.71 -15.38
C LEU A 399 24.43 -2.21 -15.12
N VAL A 400 23.30 -2.91 -15.22
CA VAL A 400 23.20 -4.35 -14.92
C VAL A 400 22.66 -5.07 -16.15
N VAL A 401 23.55 -5.77 -16.86
CA VAL A 401 23.29 -6.35 -18.19
C VAL A 401 23.64 -7.83 -18.31
N ASN A 402 24.12 -8.46 -17.22
CA ASN A 402 24.49 -9.88 -17.17
C ASN A 402 23.32 -10.84 -17.44
N GLY A 403 23.59 -12.10 -17.72
CA GLY A 403 22.58 -13.10 -18.06
C GLY A 403 21.86 -12.81 -19.38
N ASN A 404 22.58 -12.27 -20.37
CA ASN A 404 22.04 -12.00 -21.71
C ASN A 404 22.84 -12.75 -22.79
N GLN A 405 22.49 -12.55 -24.06
CA GLN A 405 23.20 -13.08 -25.23
C GLN A 405 24.09 -12.00 -25.89
N LEU A 406 24.51 -11.01 -25.11
CA LEU A 406 25.38 -9.91 -25.55
C LEU A 406 26.80 -10.41 -25.80
N THR A 407 27.47 -9.78 -26.76
CA THR A 407 28.82 -10.13 -27.21
C THR A 407 29.71 -8.88 -27.27
N GLY A 408 31.01 -9.08 -27.47
CA GLY A 408 31.97 -7.98 -27.62
C GLY A 408 32.59 -7.59 -26.29
N THR A 409 32.77 -6.29 -26.05
CA THR A 409 33.33 -5.74 -24.81
C THR A 409 32.42 -4.66 -24.24
N VAL A 410 32.50 -4.42 -22.92
CA VAL A 410 31.93 -3.21 -22.32
C VAL A 410 32.74 -2.01 -22.82
N PRO A 411 32.13 -1.00 -23.48
CA PRO A 411 32.87 0.14 -23.99
C PRO A 411 33.55 0.95 -22.89
N VAL A 412 34.79 1.37 -23.14
CA VAL A 412 35.54 2.24 -22.22
C VAL A 412 34.79 3.54 -21.90
N SER A 413 34.01 4.07 -22.84
CA SER A 413 33.15 5.25 -22.60
C SER A 413 32.10 4.98 -21.52
N VAL A 414 31.55 3.77 -21.46
CA VAL A 414 30.58 3.32 -20.45
C VAL A 414 31.28 3.08 -19.11
N CYS A 415 32.47 2.49 -19.12
CA CYS A 415 33.27 2.27 -17.91
C CYS A 415 33.57 3.60 -17.19
N HIS A 416 33.88 4.65 -17.95
CA HIS A 416 34.16 5.97 -17.39
C HIS A 416 32.90 6.77 -17.02
N SER A 417 31.76 6.55 -17.69
CA SER A 417 30.51 7.23 -17.34
C SER A 417 29.90 6.69 -16.04
N VAL A 418 30.03 5.37 -15.80
CA VAL A 418 29.56 4.70 -14.56
C VAL A 418 30.62 4.68 -13.45
N ALA A 419 31.63 5.56 -13.53
CA ALA A 419 32.72 5.55 -12.55
C ALA A 419 32.29 6.09 -11.16
N TYR A 420 32.90 5.52 -10.11
CA TYR A 420 32.65 5.77 -8.69
C TYR A 420 32.65 7.27 -8.32
N ILE A 421 31.53 7.80 -7.80
CA ILE A 421 31.48 9.13 -7.18
C ILE A 421 31.44 8.98 -5.65
N GLU A 422 32.56 9.26 -4.98
CA GLU A 422 32.75 9.20 -3.52
C GLU A 422 31.68 9.98 -2.71
N ASN A 423 31.02 10.97 -3.30
CA ASN A 423 30.19 11.94 -2.58
C ASN A 423 28.75 11.51 -2.24
N TYR A 424 28.28 10.33 -2.67
CA TYR A 424 26.85 9.96 -2.50
C TYR A 424 26.56 8.65 -1.77
N GLY A 425 27.56 7.95 -1.22
CA GLY A 425 27.33 6.78 -0.36
C GLY A 425 26.63 5.58 -1.03
N GLY A 426 26.50 5.59 -2.37
CA GLY A 426 26.06 4.46 -3.18
C GLY A 426 27.17 4.05 -4.14
N SER A 427 27.48 2.75 -4.22
CA SER A 427 28.46 2.22 -5.16
C SER A 427 27.93 2.33 -6.58
N SER A 428 28.70 2.91 -7.50
CA SER A 428 28.46 2.71 -8.93
C SER A 428 28.64 1.23 -9.25
N VAL A 429 27.77 0.65 -10.08
CA VAL A 429 27.76 -0.79 -10.38
C VAL A 429 27.69 -1.01 -11.88
N VAL A 430 28.70 -1.68 -12.44
CA VAL A 430 28.68 -2.24 -13.79
C VAL A 430 28.77 -3.76 -13.66
N THR A 431 27.70 -4.44 -14.07
CA THR A 431 27.57 -5.91 -13.96
C THR A 431 27.32 -6.53 -15.33
N ALA A 432 28.23 -7.39 -15.79
CA ALA A 432 28.22 -8.03 -17.11
C ALA A 432 28.75 -9.49 -17.09
N ASP A 433 28.52 -10.23 -18.17
CA ASP A 433 28.94 -11.63 -18.34
C ASP A 433 30.43 -11.75 -18.78
N CYS A 434 31.34 -11.36 -17.87
CA CYS A 434 32.79 -11.27 -18.11
C CYS A 434 33.64 -12.41 -17.58
N LEU A 435 33.06 -13.40 -16.89
CA LEU A 435 33.81 -14.60 -16.53
C LEU A 435 33.94 -15.55 -17.74
N PRO A 436 35.09 -16.23 -17.92
CA PRO A 436 35.26 -17.20 -19.00
C PRO A 436 34.22 -18.31 -18.97
N ASN A 437 33.60 -18.60 -20.12
CA ASN A 437 32.68 -19.73 -20.22
C ASN A 437 33.45 -21.06 -20.07
N PRO A 438 33.00 -21.99 -19.20
CA PRO A 438 33.70 -23.26 -18.94
C PRO A 438 34.00 -24.11 -20.19
N GLY A 439 33.22 -23.96 -21.26
CA GLY A 439 33.40 -24.73 -22.50
C GLY A 439 34.33 -24.08 -23.53
N THR A 440 34.47 -22.76 -23.53
CA THR A 440 35.25 -22.01 -24.54
C THR A 440 36.50 -21.34 -23.97
N GLY A 441 36.53 -21.09 -22.66
CA GLY A 441 37.57 -20.29 -22.01
C GLY A 441 37.53 -18.80 -22.37
N VAL A 442 36.48 -18.33 -23.05
CA VAL A 442 36.32 -16.95 -23.50
C VAL A 442 35.02 -16.38 -22.90
N PRO A 443 35.04 -15.17 -22.31
CA PRO A 443 33.83 -14.54 -21.80
C PRO A 443 32.91 -14.13 -22.95
N THR A 444 31.60 -14.08 -22.68
CA THR A 444 30.62 -13.63 -23.67
C THR A 444 30.77 -12.12 -23.91
N ILE A 445 31.01 -11.35 -22.84
CA ILE A 445 31.31 -9.92 -22.89
C ILE A 445 32.65 -9.69 -22.18
N GLY A 446 33.64 -9.13 -22.86
CA GLY A 446 34.88 -8.71 -22.22
C GLY A 446 34.66 -7.48 -21.33
N CYS A 447 35.24 -7.49 -20.14
CA CYS A 447 35.47 -6.28 -19.35
C CYS A 447 36.97 -6.00 -19.34
N ASP A 448 37.38 -4.81 -19.78
CA ASP A 448 38.75 -4.37 -19.59
C ASP A 448 39.04 -4.18 -18.10
N ASP A 449 40.31 -4.29 -17.70
CA ASP A 449 40.74 -4.17 -16.30
C ASP A 449 40.20 -2.84 -15.70
N ASP A 450 39.49 -2.94 -14.57
CA ASP A 450 38.80 -1.87 -13.83
C ASP A 450 37.41 -1.40 -14.32
N CYS A 451 36.85 -1.95 -15.41
CA CYS A 451 35.54 -1.51 -15.89
C CYS A 451 34.35 -2.06 -15.10
N CYS A 452 34.38 -3.35 -14.76
CA CYS A 452 33.23 -4.06 -14.19
C CYS A 452 33.41 -4.26 -12.69
N THR A 453 32.46 -3.74 -11.91
CA THR A 453 32.45 -3.90 -10.46
C THR A 453 32.03 -5.30 -10.03
N SER A 454 31.27 -5.99 -10.88
CA SER A 454 30.86 -7.37 -10.66
C SER A 454 30.94 -8.14 -11.97
N CYS A 455 31.70 -9.25 -11.98
CA CYS A 455 31.83 -10.12 -13.14
C CYS A 455 31.02 -11.40 -12.95
N CYS A 456 30.13 -11.68 -13.90
CA CYS A 456 29.27 -12.85 -13.90
C CYS A 456 29.69 -13.86 -14.96
N ASP A 457 29.39 -15.13 -14.73
CA ASP A 457 29.41 -16.12 -15.80
C ASP A 457 28.18 -15.98 -16.70
N ASN A 458 28.16 -16.73 -17.81
CA ASN A 458 27.06 -16.71 -18.77
C ASN A 458 25.73 -17.29 -18.22
N THR A 459 25.72 -17.78 -16.98
CA THR A 459 24.51 -18.21 -16.28
C THR A 459 23.98 -17.15 -15.31
N GLY A 460 24.66 -16.00 -15.21
CA GLY A 460 24.30 -14.88 -14.35
C GLY A 460 24.82 -15.02 -12.91
N VAL A 461 25.68 -15.98 -12.60
CA VAL A 461 26.31 -16.11 -11.29
C VAL A 461 27.51 -15.18 -11.20
N CYS A 462 27.47 -14.24 -10.25
CA CYS A 462 28.44 -13.15 -10.16
C CYS A 462 29.42 -13.29 -8.99
N LEU A 463 30.67 -12.88 -9.22
CA LEU A 463 31.68 -12.65 -8.20
C LEU A 463 31.84 -11.14 -8.00
N ALA A 464 31.76 -10.68 -6.76
CA ALA A 464 32.15 -9.32 -6.42
C ALA A 464 33.67 -9.20 -6.52
N ASN A 465 34.16 -8.16 -7.22
CA ASN A 465 35.59 -7.84 -7.29
C ASN A 465 36.09 -7.22 -5.98
#